data_AF-A0A958FJ22-F1
#
_entry.id   AF-A0A958FJ22-F1
#
_cell.length_a   1.000
_cell.length_b   1.000
_cell.length_c   1.000
_cell.angle_alpha   90.00
_cell.angle_beta   90.00
_cell.angle_gamma   90.00
#
_symmetry.space_group_name_H-M   'P 1'
#
loop_
_entity.id
_entity.type
_entity.pdbx_description
1 polymer ?
#
loop_
_entity_poly.entity_id
_entity_poly.type
_entity_poly.pdbx_seq_one_letter_code
_entity_poly.pdbx_strand_id
1 'polypeptide(L)'
;FGTEDGLPQGRLSAFHTSLYPVFTSSEGLFRFDGISRKFIPDITFGRRLADGSQEIVMLAEDSRGNIWTSSFEGGTSYLNASYRQINGGYFYQRTPFQRIPSTGIWTIFPEDDDIVWFGGEEGLFRYDRRNRKNYAVDFPALVRRVIAGGDSVIYGGAALDHPTGRREQPFAPRWSYTYNTLRFEYAASSFEYPSANQYQVLLEGFDKDWSNWTEETQKDYTNLSEGEYIFRVRAQNVYQHLSEEGRFRFSILPPWYRTWWAYALYSALGLGILMTLIRYRERTLRARTVELERAVSARTDDLKQEKRKTEEQAEELKALSNLKSRFFANISHEFRTPLTLILGQIDSVLPDLKKERNIQRLQMAHRNAVQLQRLINQLLDLSKFDAQQMKLHAVEQNIVPLL
;
A
#
# COMPACT_ATOMS: atom_id res chain seq x y z
N PHE A 1 59.73 40.47 2.98
CA PHE A 1 58.63 40.66 2.03
C PHE A 1 57.41 39.89 2.52
N GLY A 2 56.21 40.46 2.43
CA GLY A 2 54.95 39.87 2.89
C GLY A 2 53.75 40.24 2.02
N THR A 3 52.54 40.23 2.60
CA THR A 3 51.29 40.54 1.89
C THR A 3 51.25 41.93 1.27
N GLU A 4 51.85 42.90 1.95
CA GLU A 4 51.95 44.28 1.45
C GLU A 4 52.82 44.38 0.18
N ASP A 5 53.73 43.42 0.01
CA ASP A 5 54.64 43.33 -1.14
C ASP A 5 54.09 42.45 -2.27
N GLY A 6 52.88 41.89 -2.14
CA GLY A 6 52.23 41.08 -3.18
C GLY A 6 52.43 39.56 -3.06
N LEU A 7 52.94 39.06 -1.93
CA LEU A 7 53.01 37.62 -1.63
C LEU A 7 51.82 37.16 -0.78
N PRO A 8 51.28 35.95 -0.96
CA PRO A 8 50.24 35.44 -0.09
C PRO A 8 50.78 35.10 1.31
N GLN A 9 49.88 34.98 2.29
CA GLN A 9 50.24 34.48 3.61
C GLN A 9 50.56 32.99 3.55
N GLY A 10 51.60 32.56 4.26
CA GLY A 10 51.94 31.15 4.43
C GLY A 10 53.41 30.85 4.19
N ARG A 11 53.68 29.60 3.83
CA ARG A 11 55.03 29.13 3.53
C ARG A 11 55.52 29.76 2.24
N LEU A 12 56.73 30.30 2.28
CA LEU A 12 57.43 30.85 1.14
C LEU A 12 58.74 30.08 0.95
N SER A 13 59.09 29.79 -0.28
CA SER A 13 60.38 29.19 -0.61
C SER A 13 60.95 29.88 -1.84
N ALA A 14 62.28 30.04 -1.87
CA ALA A 14 62.98 30.70 -2.96
C ALA A 14 63.84 29.68 -3.69
N PHE A 15 63.75 29.68 -5.02
CA PHE A 15 64.49 28.80 -5.90
C PHE A 15 65.20 29.62 -6.97
N HIS A 16 66.30 29.09 -7.48
CA HIS A 16 67.03 29.70 -8.57
C HIS A 16 66.62 29.06 -9.89
N THR A 17 66.37 29.89 -10.90
CA THR A 17 66.24 29.48 -12.31
C THR A 17 67.34 30.15 -13.12
N SER A 18 67.55 29.69 -14.35
CA SER A 18 68.49 30.24 -15.32
C SER A 18 68.16 31.69 -15.71
N LEU A 19 66.90 32.11 -15.54
CA LEU A 19 66.44 33.46 -15.85
C LEU A 19 66.56 34.40 -14.65
N TYR A 20 65.98 34.03 -13.52
CA TYR A 20 65.96 34.84 -12.29
C TYR A 20 65.51 34.02 -11.07
N PRO A 21 65.72 34.52 -9.83
CA PRO A 21 65.15 33.90 -8.64
C PRO A 21 63.62 33.91 -8.68
N VAL A 22 63.03 32.75 -8.39
CA VAL A 22 61.57 32.57 -8.30
C VAL A 22 61.16 32.21 -6.88
N PHE A 23 59.93 32.57 -6.53
CA PHE A 23 59.39 32.40 -5.19
C PHE A 23 58.13 31.57 -5.27
N THR A 24 58.05 30.51 -4.48
CA THR A 24 56.88 29.64 -4.42
C THR A 24 56.10 29.90 -3.14
N SER A 25 54.79 29.70 -3.21
CA SER A 25 53.86 29.88 -2.10
C SER A 25 52.65 28.96 -2.21
N SER A 26 51.70 29.12 -1.29
CA SER A 26 50.37 28.50 -1.30
C SER A 26 49.54 28.84 -2.55
N GLU A 27 49.84 29.95 -3.23
CA GLU A 27 49.14 30.38 -4.45
C GLU A 27 49.98 30.20 -5.73
N GLY A 28 51.07 29.41 -5.65
CA GLY A 28 51.90 29.07 -6.80
C GLY A 28 53.18 29.89 -6.90
N LEU A 29 53.57 30.25 -8.13
CA LEU A 29 54.86 30.82 -8.49
C LEU A 29 54.79 32.33 -8.66
N PHE A 30 55.76 33.02 -8.07
CA PHE A 30 55.89 34.46 -8.06
C PHE A 30 57.30 34.87 -8.50
N ARG A 31 57.39 36.03 -9.15
CA ARG A 31 58.66 36.70 -9.43
C ARG A 31 58.66 38.09 -8.79
N PHE A 32 59.84 38.55 -8.42
CA PHE A 32 60.01 39.92 -7.94
C PHE A 32 60.11 40.87 -9.14
N ASP A 33 59.18 41.83 -9.24
CA ASP A 33 59.24 42.89 -10.22
C ASP A 33 60.03 44.08 -9.67
N GLY A 34 61.23 44.30 -10.22
CA GLY A 34 62.14 45.36 -9.74
C GLY A 34 61.62 46.78 -9.95
N ILE A 35 60.67 46.98 -10.88
CA ILE A 35 60.08 48.29 -11.18
C ILE A 35 59.04 48.66 -10.12
N SER A 36 58.04 47.78 -9.91
CA SER A 36 57.00 48.01 -8.90
C SER A 36 57.46 47.70 -7.47
N ARG A 37 58.61 47.02 -7.30
CA ARG A 37 59.12 46.47 -6.05
C ARG A 37 58.12 45.53 -5.35
N LYS A 38 57.34 44.81 -6.15
CA LYS A 38 56.33 43.85 -5.67
C LYS A 38 56.54 42.48 -6.29
N PHE A 39 56.03 41.47 -5.62
CA PHE A 39 55.90 40.13 -6.14
C PHE A 39 54.64 40.06 -6.99
N ILE A 40 54.77 39.46 -8.16
CA ILE A 40 53.67 39.23 -9.07
C ILE A 40 53.66 37.77 -9.51
N PRO A 41 52.48 37.19 -9.79
CA PRO A 41 52.39 35.83 -10.31
C PRO A 41 53.24 35.65 -11.58
N ASP A 42 54.05 34.61 -11.61
CA ASP A 42 54.99 34.35 -12.69
C ASP A 42 54.46 33.31 -13.69
N ILE A 43 53.92 33.81 -14.80
CA ILE A 43 53.39 32.99 -15.89
C ILE A 43 54.47 32.46 -16.85
N THR A 44 55.75 32.81 -16.64
CA THR A 44 56.85 32.50 -17.57
C THR A 44 56.98 31.00 -17.81
N PHE A 45 56.83 30.20 -16.74
CA PHE A 45 56.99 28.74 -16.76
C PHE A 45 55.66 27.98 -16.96
N GLY A 46 54.62 28.70 -17.39
CA GLY A 46 53.29 28.18 -17.64
C GLY A 46 52.25 28.74 -16.65
N ARG A 47 51.10 29.14 -17.18
CA ARG A 47 50.02 29.79 -16.41
C ARG A 47 49.53 28.97 -15.21
N ARG A 48 49.52 27.64 -15.33
CA ARG A 48 49.07 26.73 -14.25
C ARG A 48 49.95 26.82 -13.00
N LEU A 49 51.20 27.23 -13.12
CA LEU A 49 52.08 27.38 -11.96
C LEU A 49 51.80 28.68 -11.18
N ALA A 50 51.06 29.63 -11.75
CA ALA A 50 50.86 30.97 -11.19
C ALA A 50 49.38 31.40 -11.14
N ASP A 51 48.44 30.46 -11.28
CA ASP A 51 47.00 30.73 -11.29
C ASP A 51 46.32 30.56 -9.92
N GLY A 52 47.08 30.29 -8.86
CA GLY A 52 46.55 30.07 -7.52
C GLY A 52 45.91 28.71 -7.30
N SER A 53 45.93 27.79 -8.27
CA SER A 53 45.27 26.48 -8.17
C SER A 53 46.01 25.47 -7.30
N GLN A 54 47.30 25.68 -7.05
CA GLN A 54 48.16 24.72 -6.37
C GLN A 54 49.27 25.44 -5.58
N GLU A 55 49.61 24.90 -4.41
CA GLU A 55 50.81 25.29 -3.69
C GLU A 55 52.02 24.63 -4.35
N ILE A 56 53.12 25.37 -4.56
CA ILE A 56 54.37 24.79 -5.07
C ILE A 56 55.36 24.66 -3.91
N VAL A 57 55.72 23.42 -3.57
CA VAL A 57 56.56 23.09 -2.42
C VAL A 57 58.03 23.04 -2.82
N MET A 58 58.33 22.40 -3.95
CA MET A 58 59.70 22.24 -4.48
C MET A 58 59.72 22.56 -5.96
N LEU A 59 60.83 23.16 -6.41
CA LEU A 59 61.07 23.50 -7.80
C LEU A 59 62.53 23.23 -8.18
N ALA A 60 62.76 22.63 -9.34
CA ALA A 60 64.08 22.54 -9.96
C ALA A 60 63.98 22.76 -11.47
N GLU A 61 65.00 23.38 -12.04
CA GLU A 61 65.16 23.54 -13.49
C GLU A 61 66.25 22.59 -14.00
N ASP A 62 66.00 21.93 -15.14
CA ASP A 62 67.02 21.11 -15.81
C ASP A 62 67.85 21.89 -16.84
N SER A 63 68.89 21.27 -17.37
CA SER A 63 69.79 21.87 -18.36
C SER A 63 69.12 22.28 -19.69
N ARG A 64 67.89 21.83 -19.95
CA ARG A 64 67.08 22.20 -21.12
C ARG A 64 66.05 23.29 -20.83
N GLY A 65 66.00 23.77 -19.58
CA GLY A 65 65.03 24.75 -19.11
C GLY A 65 63.64 24.17 -18.88
N ASN A 66 63.48 22.86 -18.69
CA ASN A 66 62.22 22.33 -18.17
C ASN A 66 62.15 22.54 -16.66
N ILE A 67 60.95 22.80 -16.17
CA ILE A 67 60.70 23.03 -14.75
C ILE A 67 60.02 21.81 -14.14
N TRP A 68 60.58 21.32 -13.06
CA TRP A 68 60.10 20.17 -12.29
C TRP A 68 59.59 20.66 -10.96
N THR A 69 58.35 20.31 -10.62
CA THR A 69 57.72 20.79 -9.39
C THR A 69 57.09 19.68 -8.58
N SER A 70 57.16 19.83 -7.26
CA SER A 70 56.24 19.17 -6.33
C SER A 70 55.20 20.20 -5.91
N SER A 71 53.92 19.88 -6.09
CA SER A 71 52.81 20.75 -5.72
C SER A 71 51.84 20.05 -4.78
N PHE A 72 51.06 20.85 -4.04
CA PHE A 72 50.00 20.38 -3.16
C PHE A 72 48.67 20.98 -3.61
N GLU A 73 47.70 20.12 -3.93
CA GLU A 73 46.39 20.49 -4.48
C GLU A 73 45.32 19.66 -3.77
N GLY A 74 44.38 20.33 -3.09
CA GLY A 74 43.24 19.66 -2.45
C GLY A 74 43.60 18.60 -1.40
N GLY A 75 44.71 18.77 -0.68
CA GLY A 75 45.17 17.78 0.32
C GLY A 75 46.10 16.70 -0.23
N THR A 76 46.41 16.72 -1.52
CA THR A 76 47.20 15.68 -2.21
C THR A 76 48.47 16.28 -2.80
N SER A 77 49.61 15.59 -2.61
CA SER A 77 50.91 15.93 -3.21
C SER A 77 51.00 15.38 -4.64
N TYR A 78 51.50 16.21 -5.57
CA TYR A 78 51.68 15.88 -6.98
C TYR A 78 53.06 16.26 -7.47
N LEU A 79 53.67 15.39 -8.27
CA LEU A 79 54.84 15.71 -9.08
C LEU A 79 54.42 16.13 -10.47
N ASN A 80 55.06 17.16 -11.01
CA ASN A 80 54.72 17.73 -12.31
C ASN A 80 55.98 18.16 -13.07
N ALA A 81 55.86 18.20 -14.40
CA ALA A 81 56.88 18.73 -15.29
C ALA A 81 56.26 19.75 -16.26
N SER A 82 56.86 20.92 -16.37
CA SER A 82 56.59 21.93 -17.38
C SER A 82 57.71 21.89 -18.41
N TYR A 83 57.46 21.31 -19.58
CA TYR A 83 58.45 21.16 -20.65
C TYR A 83 58.49 22.39 -21.54
N ARG A 84 59.68 22.97 -21.71
CA ARG A 84 59.90 24.10 -22.59
C ARG A 84 59.69 23.70 -24.05
N GLN A 85 58.89 24.48 -24.76
CA GLN A 85 58.56 24.29 -26.17
C GLN A 85 59.41 25.19 -27.07
N ILE A 86 59.49 24.86 -28.36
CA ILE A 86 60.28 25.62 -29.35
C ILE A 86 59.78 27.08 -29.47
N ASN A 87 58.48 27.30 -29.29
CA ASN A 87 57.86 28.64 -29.32
C ASN A 87 58.07 29.45 -28.03
N GLY A 88 58.86 28.95 -27.07
CA GLY A 88 59.09 29.59 -25.77
C GLY A 88 58.00 29.35 -24.73
N GLY A 89 56.89 28.69 -25.09
CA GLY A 89 55.86 28.27 -24.14
C GLY A 89 56.26 27.03 -23.33
N TYR A 90 55.39 26.64 -22.39
CA TYR A 90 55.57 25.45 -21.56
C TYR A 90 54.39 24.49 -21.70
N PHE A 91 54.69 23.20 -21.82
CA PHE A 91 53.71 22.12 -21.82
C PHE A 91 53.73 21.40 -20.47
N TYR A 92 52.65 21.53 -19.72
CA TYR A 92 52.49 20.92 -18.40
C TYR A 92 52.09 19.45 -18.52
N GLN A 93 52.77 18.57 -17.79
CA GLN A 93 52.48 17.14 -17.74
C GLN A 93 52.55 16.62 -16.30
N ARG A 94 51.52 15.87 -15.89
CA ARG A 94 51.43 15.17 -14.60
C ARG A 94 51.38 13.65 -14.75
N THR A 95 50.82 13.14 -15.86
CA THR A 95 50.53 11.72 -16.09
C THR A 95 51.68 10.76 -15.76
N PRO A 96 52.94 11.00 -16.18
CA PRO A 96 54.06 10.10 -15.88
C PRO A 96 54.28 9.82 -14.39
N PHE A 97 53.93 10.79 -13.54
CA PHE A 97 54.20 10.76 -12.11
C PHE A 97 53.03 10.20 -11.28
N GLN A 98 51.88 9.87 -11.88
CA GLN A 98 50.70 9.40 -11.13
C GLN A 98 50.91 8.02 -10.46
N ARG A 99 51.96 7.27 -10.87
CA ARG A 99 52.37 6.02 -10.20
C ARG A 99 53.24 6.24 -8.97
N ILE A 100 53.74 7.45 -8.77
CA ILE A 100 54.50 7.80 -7.58
C ILE A 100 53.48 8.08 -6.47
N PRO A 101 53.57 7.41 -5.30
CA PRO A 101 52.66 7.65 -4.19
C PRO A 101 52.60 9.14 -3.81
N SER A 102 51.43 9.58 -3.36
CA SER A 102 51.24 10.98 -2.95
C SER A 102 51.89 11.21 -1.57
N THR A 103 53.19 11.52 -1.60
CA THR A 103 54.01 11.72 -0.40
C THR A 103 54.75 13.05 -0.45
N GLY A 104 55.32 13.46 0.68
CA GLY A 104 56.20 14.62 0.72
C GLY A 104 57.45 14.41 -0.16
N ILE A 105 57.73 15.37 -1.04
CA ILE A 105 58.97 15.43 -1.82
C ILE A 105 59.85 16.53 -1.23
N TRP A 106 61.06 16.15 -0.84
CA TRP A 106 62.02 17.02 -0.13
C TRP A 106 63.16 17.49 -1.03
N THR A 107 63.39 16.84 -2.16
CA THR A 107 64.40 17.23 -3.13
C THR A 107 64.01 16.82 -4.54
N ILE A 108 64.34 17.68 -5.50
CA ILE A 108 64.25 17.40 -6.93
C ILE A 108 65.64 17.65 -7.48
N PHE A 109 66.25 16.63 -8.06
CA PHE A 109 67.59 16.68 -8.62
C PHE A 109 67.55 16.27 -10.10
N PRO A 110 67.49 17.25 -11.02
CA PRO A 110 67.70 16.98 -12.43
C PRO A 110 69.16 16.57 -12.67
N GLU A 111 69.34 15.40 -13.27
CA GLU A 111 70.61 14.93 -13.80
C GLU A 111 70.72 15.34 -15.29
N ASP A 112 71.85 15.06 -15.90
CA ASP A 112 72.00 15.12 -17.35
C ASP A 112 71.16 14.03 -18.07
N ASP A 113 71.09 14.11 -19.40
CA ASP A 113 70.43 13.13 -20.28
C ASP A 113 68.91 12.89 -20.04
N ASP A 114 68.16 13.93 -19.67
CA ASP A 114 66.72 13.87 -19.38
C ASP A 114 66.32 12.90 -18.23
N ILE A 115 67.20 12.73 -17.26
CA ILE A 115 66.93 11.98 -16.04
C ILE A 115 66.65 12.97 -14.90
N VAL A 116 65.63 12.68 -14.10
CA VAL A 116 65.33 13.46 -12.90
C VAL A 116 65.08 12.54 -11.73
N TRP A 117 65.66 12.92 -10.59
CA TRP A 117 65.51 12.22 -9.32
C TRP A 117 64.60 13.02 -8.39
N PHE A 118 63.65 12.33 -7.77
CA PHE A 118 62.77 12.89 -6.74
C PHE A 118 63.03 12.15 -5.43
N GLY A 119 63.52 12.86 -4.41
CA GLY A 119 63.72 12.31 -3.07
C GLY A 119 62.62 12.78 -2.14
N GLY A 120 61.97 11.84 -1.45
CA GLY A 120 60.83 12.10 -0.59
C GLY A 120 60.76 11.14 0.60
N GLU A 121 59.61 11.15 1.28
CA GLU A 121 59.35 10.33 2.47
C GLU A 121 59.44 8.82 2.19
N GLU A 122 58.90 8.37 1.05
CA GLU A 122 58.89 6.96 0.63
C GLU A 122 60.17 6.54 -0.12
N GLY A 123 61.20 7.38 -0.13
CA GLY A 123 62.51 7.10 -0.71
C GLY A 123 62.81 7.90 -1.97
N LEU A 124 63.48 7.25 -2.93
CA LEU A 124 64.07 7.90 -4.11
C LEU A 124 63.44 7.37 -5.40
N PHE A 125 62.87 8.26 -6.21
CA PHE A 125 62.26 7.95 -7.49
C PHE A 125 63.13 8.47 -8.63
N ARG A 126 63.41 7.63 -9.63
CA ARG A 126 64.12 7.99 -10.85
C ARG A 126 63.16 8.04 -12.03
N TYR A 127 63.06 9.20 -12.68
CA TYR A 127 62.32 9.37 -13.92
C TYR A 127 63.28 9.53 -15.09
N ASP A 128 63.13 8.67 -16.11
CA ASP A 128 63.95 8.70 -17.32
C ASP A 128 63.05 8.95 -18.54
N ARG A 129 63.10 10.17 -19.07
CA ARG A 129 62.22 10.61 -20.16
C ARG A 129 62.51 9.88 -21.48
N ARG A 130 63.71 9.33 -21.66
CA ARG A 130 64.09 8.60 -22.88
C ARG A 130 63.27 7.32 -23.02
N ASN A 131 62.78 6.79 -21.90
CA ASN A 131 61.84 5.69 -21.90
C ASN A 131 60.43 6.20 -22.24
N ARG A 132 60.13 6.26 -23.53
CA ARG A 132 58.82 6.66 -24.02
C ARG A 132 57.79 5.59 -23.72
N LYS A 133 56.80 5.97 -22.94
CA LYS A 133 55.67 5.11 -22.58
C LYS A 133 54.37 5.65 -23.15
N ASN A 134 53.54 4.74 -23.67
CA ASN A 134 52.15 5.05 -23.97
C ASN A 134 51.32 4.88 -22.69
N TYR A 135 50.74 5.98 -22.20
CA TYR A 135 49.88 5.99 -21.00
C TYR A 135 48.39 5.75 -21.32
N ALA A 136 48.04 5.81 -22.61
CA ALA A 136 46.68 5.64 -23.13
C ALA A 136 46.51 4.26 -23.80
N VAL A 137 47.02 3.21 -23.17
CA VAL A 137 46.81 1.84 -23.63
C VAL A 137 45.43 1.40 -23.20
N ASP A 138 44.59 1.00 -24.16
CA ASP A 138 43.25 0.50 -23.88
C ASP A 138 43.30 -0.81 -23.10
N PHE A 139 42.38 -0.92 -22.15
CA PHE A 139 42.23 -2.09 -21.29
C PHE A 139 40.75 -2.32 -20.98
N PRO A 140 40.26 -3.57 -20.95
CA PRO A 140 38.88 -3.84 -20.55
C PRO A 140 38.69 -3.86 -19.02
N ALA A 141 37.52 -3.38 -18.57
CA ALA A 141 36.94 -3.77 -17.29
C ALA A 141 36.14 -5.06 -17.45
N LEU A 142 36.28 -5.97 -16.49
CA LEU A 142 35.76 -7.32 -16.57
C LEU A 142 34.86 -7.61 -15.38
N VAL A 143 33.67 -8.14 -15.65
CA VAL A 143 32.85 -8.79 -14.62
C VAL A 143 33.47 -10.17 -14.37
N ARG A 144 33.99 -10.38 -13.16
CA ARG A 144 34.73 -11.58 -12.78
C ARG A 144 33.83 -12.63 -12.17
N ARG A 145 32.89 -12.20 -11.33
CA ARG A 145 32.00 -13.13 -10.63
C ARG A 145 30.67 -12.45 -10.35
N VAL A 146 29.59 -13.22 -10.44
CA VAL A 146 28.27 -12.80 -9.94
C VAL A 146 27.80 -13.85 -8.95
N ILE A 147 27.49 -13.42 -7.74
CA ILE A 147 27.05 -14.25 -6.63
C ILE A 147 25.61 -13.88 -6.30
N ALA A 148 24.74 -14.86 -6.20
CA ALA A 148 23.34 -14.68 -5.87
C ALA A 148 23.03 -15.27 -4.49
N GLY A 149 22.19 -14.59 -3.70
CA GLY A 149 21.76 -15.08 -2.39
C GLY A 149 22.86 -15.19 -1.33
N GLY A 150 24.07 -14.68 -1.60
CA GLY A 150 25.20 -14.63 -0.68
C GLY A 150 26.26 -15.73 -0.89
N ASP A 151 25.90 -16.89 -1.44
CA ASP A 151 26.80 -18.04 -1.56
C ASP A 151 26.87 -18.66 -2.97
N SER A 152 25.85 -18.43 -3.79
CA SER A 152 25.66 -19.17 -5.03
C SER A 152 26.30 -18.44 -6.20
N VAL A 153 27.41 -18.96 -6.72
CA VAL A 153 28.07 -18.39 -7.91
C VAL A 153 27.28 -18.74 -9.16
N ILE A 154 26.70 -17.73 -9.80
CA ILE A 154 25.88 -17.86 -11.03
C ILE A 154 26.66 -17.49 -12.29
N TYR A 155 27.79 -16.79 -12.14
CA TYR A 155 28.72 -16.49 -13.22
C TYR A 155 30.15 -16.40 -12.69
N GLY A 156 31.09 -17.06 -13.37
CA GLY A 156 32.51 -17.15 -12.97
C GLY A 156 33.48 -16.48 -13.94
N GLY A 157 33.03 -15.54 -14.77
CA GLY A 157 33.94 -14.76 -15.63
C GLY A 157 34.32 -15.41 -16.96
N ALA A 158 33.73 -16.54 -17.31
CA ALA A 158 33.90 -17.20 -18.61
C ALA A 158 32.99 -16.52 -19.66
N ALA A 159 33.36 -15.33 -20.12
CA ALA A 159 32.85 -14.85 -21.41
C ALA A 159 33.64 -15.59 -22.50
N LEU A 160 32.94 -16.29 -23.39
CA LEU A 160 33.58 -16.91 -24.56
C LEU A 160 34.10 -15.78 -25.47
N ASP A 161 35.37 -15.85 -25.86
CA ASP A 161 35.89 -14.97 -26.90
C ASP A 161 35.16 -15.32 -28.22
N HIS A 162 34.27 -14.43 -28.68
CA HIS A 162 33.60 -14.61 -29.96
C HIS A 162 34.64 -14.42 -31.08
N PRO A 163 34.58 -15.18 -32.20
CA PRO A 163 35.55 -15.09 -33.31
C PRO A 163 35.66 -13.70 -33.97
N THR A 164 34.79 -12.76 -33.62
CA THR A 164 34.84 -11.35 -34.04
C THR A 164 35.56 -10.42 -33.05
N GLY A 165 36.17 -10.97 -31.98
CA GLY A 165 36.88 -10.21 -30.95
C GLY A 165 35.98 -9.48 -29.95
N ARG A 166 34.65 -9.53 -30.11
CA ARG A 166 33.69 -9.00 -29.14
C ARG A 166 33.40 -10.05 -28.07
N ARG A 167 33.65 -9.71 -26.80
CA ARG A 167 33.19 -10.51 -25.66
C ARG A 167 31.69 -10.33 -25.47
N GLU A 168 30.92 -11.04 -26.27
CA GLU A 168 29.46 -11.11 -26.10
C GLU A 168 29.11 -12.27 -25.15
N GLN A 169 28.24 -11.97 -24.20
CA GLN A 169 27.71 -12.97 -23.30
C GLN A 169 26.82 -13.93 -24.11
N PRO A 170 27.14 -15.24 -24.20
CA PRO A 170 26.45 -16.16 -25.10
C PRO A 170 24.98 -16.39 -24.72
N PHE A 171 24.62 -16.15 -23.46
CA PHE A 171 23.27 -16.28 -22.94
C PHE A 171 23.04 -15.27 -21.81
N ALA A 172 21.85 -14.67 -21.74
CA ALA A 172 21.42 -13.86 -20.61
C ALA A 172 20.79 -14.79 -19.56
N PRO A 173 21.48 -15.12 -18.46
CA PRO A 173 20.94 -16.01 -17.44
C PRO A 173 19.63 -15.46 -16.86
N ARG A 174 18.68 -16.37 -16.66
CA ARG A 174 17.39 -16.09 -16.02
C ARG A 174 17.28 -16.91 -14.75
N TRP A 175 16.94 -16.28 -13.63
CA TRP A 175 16.79 -17.00 -12.37
C TRP A 175 15.57 -16.54 -11.56
N SER A 176 15.25 -17.35 -10.55
CA SER A 176 14.09 -17.15 -9.68
C SER A 176 14.19 -15.87 -8.86
N TYR A 177 13.03 -15.25 -8.58
CA TYR A 177 12.89 -14.11 -7.68
C TYR A 177 13.50 -14.32 -6.29
N THR A 178 13.62 -15.57 -5.82
CA THR A 178 14.28 -15.92 -4.55
C THR A 178 15.74 -15.42 -4.50
N TYR A 179 16.39 -15.30 -5.65
CA TYR A 179 17.77 -14.86 -5.80
C TYR A 179 17.84 -13.40 -6.31
N ASN A 180 17.10 -12.50 -5.67
CA ASN A 180 17.04 -11.08 -6.03
C ASN A 180 18.09 -10.19 -5.34
N THR A 181 18.98 -10.79 -4.57
CA THR A 181 20.17 -10.13 -4.02
C THR A 181 21.40 -10.65 -4.75
N LEU A 182 22.13 -9.74 -5.39
CA LEU A 182 23.26 -10.03 -6.26
C LEU A 182 24.48 -9.22 -5.85
N ARG A 183 25.62 -9.90 -5.78
CA ARG A 183 26.94 -9.30 -5.67
C ARG A 183 27.67 -9.45 -6.99
N PHE A 184 28.11 -8.32 -7.53
CA PHE A 184 28.98 -8.27 -8.71
C PHE A 184 30.40 -8.01 -8.26
N GLU A 185 31.32 -8.86 -8.71
CA GLU A 185 32.76 -8.65 -8.55
C GLU A 185 33.37 -8.37 -9.91
N TYR A 186 34.24 -7.36 -9.97
CA TYR A 186 34.79 -6.85 -11.20
C TYR A 186 36.25 -6.44 -11.03
N ALA A 187 36.98 -6.38 -12.15
CA ALA A 187 38.39 -6.03 -12.15
C ALA A 187 38.78 -5.35 -13.48
N ALA A 188 39.75 -4.45 -13.41
CA ALA A 188 40.40 -3.89 -14.59
C ALA A 188 41.63 -4.71 -14.97
N SER A 189 41.87 -4.86 -16.27
CA SER A 189 43.09 -5.48 -16.81
C SER A 189 44.29 -4.51 -16.85
N SER A 190 44.31 -3.52 -15.96
CA SER A 190 45.41 -2.57 -15.75
C SER A 190 46.24 -3.00 -14.54
N PHE A 191 47.45 -3.51 -14.80
CA PHE A 191 48.30 -4.15 -13.78
C PHE A 191 49.38 -3.26 -13.16
N GLU A 192 49.55 -2.02 -13.64
CA GLU A 192 50.70 -1.20 -13.27
C GLU A 192 50.66 -0.64 -11.85
N TYR A 193 49.45 -0.35 -11.37
CA TYR A 193 49.17 0.00 -9.99
C TYR A 193 47.72 -0.38 -9.66
N PRO A 194 47.44 -1.69 -9.48
CA PRO A 194 46.08 -2.21 -9.45
C PRO A 194 45.21 -1.63 -8.32
N SER A 195 45.83 -1.29 -7.19
CA SER A 195 45.16 -0.70 -6.02
C SER A 195 44.64 0.71 -6.27
N ALA A 196 45.20 1.44 -7.24
CA ALA A 196 44.73 2.78 -7.61
C ALA A 196 43.73 2.76 -8.77
N ASN A 197 43.35 1.58 -9.29
CA ASN A 197 42.29 1.50 -10.28
C ASN A 197 40.96 1.88 -9.63
N GLN A 198 40.27 2.84 -10.22
CA GLN A 198 38.94 3.25 -9.78
C GLN A 198 37.88 2.68 -10.71
N TYR A 199 36.69 2.44 -10.17
CA TYR A 199 35.58 1.82 -10.85
C TYR A 199 34.32 2.68 -10.74
N GLN A 200 33.51 2.63 -11.79
CA GLN A 200 32.12 3.07 -11.77
C GLN A 200 31.24 1.95 -12.26
N VAL A 201 30.09 1.81 -11.62
CA VAL A 201 29.10 0.80 -11.93
C VAL A 201 27.76 1.44 -12.21
N LEU A 202 26.97 0.79 -13.05
CA LEU A 202 25.61 1.17 -13.40
C LEU A 202 24.80 -0.10 -13.63
N LEU A 203 23.68 -0.26 -12.93
CA LEU A 203 22.71 -1.31 -13.19
C LEU A 203 21.51 -0.74 -13.95
N GLU A 204 21.49 -0.92 -15.27
CA GLU A 204 20.36 -0.51 -16.10
C GLU A 204 19.10 -1.27 -15.68
N GLY A 205 18.01 -0.53 -15.44
CA GLY A 205 16.76 -1.05 -14.86
C GLY A 205 16.64 -0.84 -13.34
N PHE A 206 17.68 -0.34 -12.68
CA PHE A 206 17.67 -0.02 -11.25
C PHE A 206 18.27 1.36 -10.94
N ASP A 207 19.47 1.63 -11.45
CA ASP A 207 20.19 2.90 -11.27
C ASP A 207 19.77 3.94 -12.33
N LYS A 208 19.83 5.23 -11.96
CA LYS A 208 19.58 6.35 -12.89
C LYS A 208 20.84 6.80 -13.64
N ASP A 209 21.96 6.86 -12.93
CA ASP A 209 23.25 7.35 -13.42
C ASP A 209 24.38 6.47 -12.87
N TRP A 210 25.58 6.62 -13.42
CA TRP A 210 26.78 5.93 -12.93
C TRP A 210 27.07 6.26 -11.46
N SER A 211 27.60 5.28 -10.73
CA SER A 211 28.08 5.51 -9.36
C SER A 211 29.24 6.51 -9.31
N ASN A 212 29.57 7.00 -8.11
CA ASN A 212 30.85 7.69 -7.90
C ASN A 212 32.03 6.74 -8.16
N TRP A 213 33.19 7.32 -8.50
CA TRP A 213 34.45 6.59 -8.59
C TRP A 213 34.84 6.01 -7.24
N THR A 214 35.23 4.75 -7.22
CA THR A 214 35.61 4.02 -6.01
C THR A 214 36.67 2.97 -6.33
N GLU A 215 37.52 2.65 -5.36
CA GLU A 215 38.51 1.57 -5.48
C GLU A 215 37.90 0.19 -5.17
N GLU A 216 36.63 0.16 -4.73
CA GLU A 216 35.91 -1.07 -4.44
C GLU A 216 35.75 -1.94 -5.69
N THR A 217 36.14 -3.20 -5.58
CA THR A 217 36.10 -4.21 -6.66
C THR A 217 34.81 -5.04 -6.66
N GLN A 218 33.85 -4.68 -5.81
CA GLN A 218 32.57 -5.35 -5.71
C GLN A 218 31.42 -4.37 -5.44
N LYS A 219 30.23 -4.74 -5.91
CA LYS A 219 28.99 -4.00 -5.64
C LYS A 219 27.83 -4.95 -5.36
N ASP A 220 27.10 -4.65 -4.29
CA ASP A 220 25.89 -5.36 -3.89
C ASP A 220 24.63 -4.61 -4.34
N TYR A 221 23.71 -5.34 -4.96
CA TYR A 221 22.34 -4.92 -5.23
C TYR A 221 21.38 -5.85 -4.49
N THR A 222 20.46 -5.29 -3.73
CA THR A 222 19.50 -6.04 -2.92
C THR A 222 18.09 -5.77 -3.40
N ASN A 223 17.20 -6.74 -3.17
CA ASN A 223 15.76 -6.61 -3.43
C ASN A 223 15.41 -6.16 -4.86
N LEU A 224 16.11 -6.72 -5.85
CA LEU A 224 15.83 -6.44 -7.25
C LEU A 224 14.43 -6.97 -7.63
N SER A 225 13.67 -6.15 -8.34
CA SER A 225 12.36 -6.54 -8.86
C SER A 225 12.48 -7.52 -10.02
N GLU A 226 11.37 -8.13 -10.41
CA GLU A 226 11.30 -8.88 -11.67
C GLU A 226 11.56 -7.94 -12.87
N GLY A 227 12.33 -8.41 -13.85
CA GLY A 227 12.73 -7.59 -14.98
C GLY A 227 14.03 -8.01 -15.65
N GLU A 228 14.38 -7.28 -16.70
CA GLU A 228 15.63 -7.42 -17.45
C GLU A 228 16.62 -6.34 -16.99
N TYR A 229 17.87 -6.74 -16.77
CA TYR A 229 18.91 -5.88 -16.22
C TYR A 229 20.21 -6.01 -17.01
N ILE A 230 20.97 -4.91 -17.06
CA ILE A 230 22.33 -4.89 -17.60
C ILE A 230 23.25 -4.23 -16.59
N PHE A 231 24.11 -5.02 -15.97
CA PHE A 231 25.19 -4.51 -15.15
C PHE A 231 26.33 -4.03 -16.06
N ARG A 232 26.71 -2.76 -15.91
CA ARG A 232 27.80 -2.11 -16.62
C ARG A 232 28.86 -1.70 -15.62
N VAL A 233 30.11 -1.98 -15.93
CA VAL A 233 31.26 -1.54 -15.17
C VAL A 233 32.28 -0.90 -16.11
N ARG A 234 32.82 0.23 -15.70
CA ARG A 234 33.99 0.84 -16.33
C ARG A 234 35.01 1.14 -15.25
N ALA A 235 36.27 1.12 -15.65
CA ALA A 235 37.38 1.43 -14.79
C ALA A 235 38.18 2.61 -15.33
N GLN A 236 38.92 3.24 -14.44
CA GLN A 236 39.90 4.25 -14.77
C GLN A 236 41.21 3.83 -14.10
N ASN A 237 42.29 3.76 -14.87
CA ASN A 237 43.58 3.37 -14.33
C ASN A 237 44.26 4.53 -13.58
N VAL A 238 45.42 4.24 -12.99
CA VAL A 238 46.27 5.23 -12.31
C VAL A 238 46.62 6.45 -13.17
N TYR A 239 46.51 6.37 -14.49
CA TYR A 239 46.80 7.46 -15.43
C TYR A 239 45.57 8.24 -15.90
N GLN A 240 44.42 7.99 -15.28
CA GLN A 240 43.12 8.55 -15.66
C GLN A 240 42.61 8.09 -17.04
N HIS A 241 43.20 7.05 -17.64
CA HIS A 241 42.71 6.46 -18.88
C HIS A 241 41.51 5.55 -18.60
N LEU A 242 40.45 5.69 -19.41
CA LEU A 242 39.20 4.97 -19.23
C LEU A 242 39.27 3.59 -19.88
N SER A 243 38.70 2.60 -19.22
CA SER A 243 38.60 1.24 -19.74
C SER A 243 37.48 1.11 -20.77
N GLU A 244 37.55 0.05 -21.57
CA GLU A 244 36.35 -0.49 -22.23
C GLU A 244 35.36 -1.00 -21.18
N GLU A 245 34.06 -0.85 -21.44
CA GLU A 245 33.00 -1.24 -20.51
C GLU A 245 32.83 -2.76 -20.44
N GLY A 246 32.87 -3.31 -19.23
CA GLY A 246 32.38 -4.66 -18.96
C GLY A 246 30.86 -4.66 -18.85
N ARG A 247 30.19 -5.62 -19.51
CA ARG A 247 28.73 -5.74 -19.51
C ARG A 247 28.29 -7.15 -19.13
N PHE A 248 27.24 -7.23 -18.32
CA PHE A 248 26.62 -8.49 -17.92
C PHE A 248 25.09 -8.33 -17.90
N ARG A 249 24.41 -9.03 -18.81
CA ARG A 249 22.95 -9.02 -18.97
C ARG A 249 22.33 -10.20 -18.22
N PHE A 250 21.23 -9.98 -17.52
CA PHE A 250 20.49 -11.02 -16.81
C PHE A 250 19.02 -10.64 -16.64
N SER A 251 18.18 -11.60 -16.26
CA SER A 251 16.81 -11.29 -15.85
C SER A 251 16.30 -12.08 -14.64
N ILE A 252 15.45 -11.42 -13.89
CA ILE A 252 14.82 -11.95 -12.68
C ILE A 252 13.37 -12.28 -13.02
N LEU A 253 13.03 -13.56 -12.88
CA LEU A 253 11.68 -14.05 -13.16
C LEU A 253 10.70 -13.58 -12.08
N PRO A 254 9.42 -13.32 -12.43
CA PRO A 254 8.41 -12.96 -11.46
C PRO A 254 8.18 -14.10 -10.45
N PRO A 255 7.86 -13.78 -9.18
CA PRO A 255 7.50 -14.81 -8.21
C PRO A 255 6.19 -15.48 -8.61
N TRP A 256 6.03 -16.76 -8.24
CA TRP A 256 4.91 -17.60 -8.67
C TRP A 256 3.52 -16.99 -8.37
N TYR A 257 3.37 -16.25 -7.26
CA TYR A 257 2.12 -15.61 -6.85
C TYR A 257 1.78 -14.32 -7.62
N ARG A 258 2.70 -13.80 -8.46
CA ARG A 258 2.46 -12.64 -9.35
C ARG A 258 2.38 -13.04 -10.82
N THR A 259 2.19 -14.33 -11.08
CA THR A 259 1.97 -14.85 -12.43
C THR A 259 0.51 -14.67 -12.85
N TRP A 260 0.25 -14.67 -14.17
CA TRP A 260 -1.11 -14.50 -14.70
C TRP A 260 -2.08 -15.60 -14.22
N TRP A 261 -1.60 -16.84 -14.03
CA TRP A 261 -2.41 -17.94 -13.53
C TRP A 261 -2.72 -17.80 -12.03
N ALA A 262 -1.83 -17.19 -11.24
CA ALA A 262 -2.12 -16.87 -9.84
C ALA A 262 -3.25 -15.84 -9.74
N TYR A 263 -3.24 -14.81 -10.60
CA TYR A 263 -4.36 -13.87 -10.71
C TYR A 263 -5.66 -14.57 -11.13
N ALA A 264 -5.61 -15.51 -12.09
CA ALA A 264 -6.79 -16.29 -12.47
C ALA A 264 -7.34 -17.12 -11.29
N LEU A 265 -6.47 -17.72 -10.48
CA LEU A 265 -6.85 -18.46 -9.26
C LEU A 265 -7.47 -17.53 -8.21
N TYR A 266 -6.90 -16.34 -7.98
CA TYR A 266 -7.46 -15.35 -7.06
C TYR A 266 -8.85 -14.88 -7.51
N SER A 267 -9.04 -14.65 -8.81
CA SER A 267 -10.36 -14.33 -9.37
C SER A 267 -11.35 -15.48 -9.17
N ALA A 268 -10.93 -16.72 -9.40
CA ALA A 268 -11.79 -17.90 -9.20
C ALA A 268 -12.19 -18.06 -7.72
N LEU A 269 -11.25 -17.92 -6.78
CA LEU A 269 -11.53 -17.93 -5.34
C LEU A 269 -12.48 -16.80 -4.93
N GLY A 270 -12.24 -15.59 -5.43
CA GLY A 270 -13.11 -14.44 -5.18
C GLY A 270 -14.55 -14.67 -5.67
N LEU A 271 -14.70 -15.20 -6.89
CA LEU A 271 -16.01 -15.58 -7.44
C LEU A 271 -16.66 -16.72 -6.63
N GLY A 272 -15.89 -17.71 -6.19
CA GLY A 272 -16.38 -18.79 -5.34
C GLY A 272 -16.92 -18.30 -3.99
N ILE A 273 -16.19 -17.38 -3.34
CA ILE A 273 -16.64 -16.73 -2.11
C ILE A 273 -17.92 -15.92 -2.36
N LEU A 274 -17.95 -15.14 -3.44
CA LEU A 274 -19.12 -14.34 -3.83
C LEU A 274 -20.35 -15.24 -4.08
N MET A 275 -20.20 -16.33 -4.84
CA MET A 275 -21.27 -17.30 -5.07
C MET A 275 -21.74 -17.96 -3.78
N THR A 276 -20.83 -18.28 -2.87
CA THR A 276 -21.16 -18.86 -1.56
C THR A 276 -21.97 -17.87 -0.72
N LEU A 277 -21.59 -16.60 -0.70
CA LEU A 277 -22.33 -15.53 -0.02
C LEU A 277 -23.73 -15.33 -0.62
N ILE A 278 -23.85 -15.33 -1.95
CA ILE A 278 -25.14 -15.23 -2.63
C ILE A 278 -26.03 -16.43 -2.27
N ARG A 279 -25.52 -17.66 -2.35
CA ARG A 279 -26.28 -18.86 -1.97
C ARG A 279 -26.66 -18.88 -0.50
N TYR A 280 -25.79 -18.40 0.39
CA TYR A 280 -26.10 -18.27 1.81
C TYR A 280 -27.22 -17.25 2.05
N ARG A 281 -27.16 -16.09 1.38
CA ARG A 281 -28.22 -15.07 1.40
C ARG A 281 -29.54 -15.63 0.88
N GLU A 282 -29.54 -16.30 -0.27
CA GLU A 282 -30.74 -16.92 -0.85
C GLU A 282 -31.36 -17.95 0.09
N ARG A 283 -30.56 -18.82 0.71
CA ARG A 283 -31.06 -19.80 1.70
C ARG A 283 -31.70 -19.12 2.90
N THR A 284 -31.06 -18.08 3.42
CA THR A 284 -31.58 -17.30 4.56
C THR A 284 -32.89 -16.59 4.20
N LEU A 285 -32.95 -16.00 3.00
CA LEU A 285 -34.15 -15.36 2.46
C LEU A 285 -35.30 -16.37 2.29
N ARG A 286 -35.02 -17.55 1.71
CA ARG A 286 -36.02 -18.62 1.53
C ARG A 286 -36.53 -19.16 2.87
N ALA A 287 -35.66 -19.30 3.86
CA ALA A 287 -36.08 -19.73 5.20
C ALA A 287 -37.05 -18.72 5.83
N ARG A 288 -36.77 -17.41 5.70
CA ARG A 288 -37.66 -16.35 6.19
C ARG A 288 -38.99 -16.32 5.45
N THR A 289 -39.01 -16.50 4.13
CA THR A 289 -40.27 -16.53 3.38
C THR A 289 -41.13 -17.72 3.79
N VAL A 290 -40.55 -18.89 4.02
CA VAL A 290 -41.30 -20.07 4.51
C VAL A 290 -41.84 -19.84 5.93
N GLU A 291 -41.06 -19.20 6.81
CA GLU A 291 -41.50 -18.83 8.15
C GLU A 291 -42.66 -17.82 8.11
N LEU A 292 -42.55 -16.79 7.26
CA LEU A 292 -43.61 -15.82 7.01
C LEU A 292 -44.87 -16.47 6.45
N GLU A 293 -44.75 -17.36 5.47
CA GLU A 293 -45.88 -18.10 4.91
C GLU A 293 -46.59 -18.96 5.97
N ARG A 294 -45.82 -19.65 6.84
CA ARG A 294 -46.40 -20.41 7.95
C ARG A 294 -47.09 -19.52 8.96
N ALA A 295 -46.48 -18.38 9.32
CA ALA A 295 -47.08 -17.43 10.26
C ALA A 295 -48.37 -16.82 9.68
N VAL A 296 -48.38 -16.47 8.40
CA VAL A 296 -49.57 -15.98 7.69
C VAL A 296 -50.65 -17.06 7.60
N SER A 297 -50.30 -18.30 7.25
CA SER A 297 -51.26 -19.41 7.19
C SER A 297 -51.87 -19.68 8.56
N ALA A 298 -51.05 -19.79 9.62
CA ALA A 298 -51.55 -19.99 10.99
C ALA A 298 -52.48 -18.85 11.41
N ARG A 299 -52.11 -17.60 11.12
CA ARG A 299 -52.96 -16.44 11.44
C ARG A 299 -54.25 -16.43 10.63
N THR A 300 -54.20 -16.89 9.38
CA THR A 300 -55.37 -16.99 8.50
C THR A 300 -56.31 -18.10 9.01
N ASP A 301 -55.78 -19.21 9.49
CA ASP A 301 -56.56 -20.29 10.10
C ASP A 301 -57.18 -19.86 11.44
N ASP A 302 -56.41 -19.19 12.31
CA ASP A 302 -56.93 -18.58 13.55
C ASP A 302 -58.06 -17.60 13.25
N LEU A 303 -57.87 -16.71 12.27
CA LEU A 303 -58.89 -15.74 11.85
C LEU A 303 -60.13 -16.43 11.29
N LYS A 304 -59.97 -17.53 10.55
CA LYS A 304 -61.09 -18.30 10.01
C LYS A 304 -61.87 -18.99 11.13
N GLN A 305 -61.19 -19.48 12.16
CA GLN A 305 -61.82 -20.10 13.32
C GLN A 305 -62.52 -19.07 14.21
N GLU A 306 -61.90 -17.91 14.43
CA GLU A 306 -62.50 -16.80 15.18
C GLU A 306 -63.75 -16.27 14.45
N LYS A 307 -63.67 -16.07 13.13
CA LYS A 307 -64.81 -15.68 12.31
C LYS A 307 -65.96 -16.70 12.39
N ARG A 308 -65.66 -18.00 12.33
CA ARG A 308 -66.68 -19.06 12.46
C ARG A 308 -67.37 -19.04 13.81
N LYS A 309 -66.61 -18.85 14.91
CA LYS A 309 -67.20 -18.70 16.25
C LYS A 309 -68.11 -17.48 16.34
N THR A 310 -67.70 -16.34 15.75
CA THR A 310 -68.53 -15.13 15.72
C THR A 310 -69.82 -15.35 14.91
N GLU A 311 -69.75 -16.04 13.77
CA GLU A 311 -70.92 -16.39 12.96
C GLU A 311 -71.87 -17.34 13.70
N GLU A 312 -71.34 -18.35 14.39
CA GLU A 312 -72.13 -19.27 15.24
C GLU A 312 -72.85 -18.52 16.39
N GLN A 313 -72.14 -17.62 17.08
CA GLN A 313 -72.72 -16.78 18.14
C GLN A 313 -73.82 -15.84 17.60
N ALA A 314 -73.63 -15.27 16.42
CA ALA A 314 -74.61 -14.38 15.80
C ALA A 314 -75.90 -15.12 15.42
N GLU A 315 -75.80 -16.36 14.90
CA GLU A 315 -76.96 -17.20 14.61
C GLU A 315 -77.69 -17.65 15.88
N GLU A 316 -76.96 -18.02 16.93
CA GLU A 316 -77.56 -18.36 18.23
C GLU A 316 -78.34 -17.19 18.85
N LEU A 317 -77.76 -15.99 18.84
CA LEU A 317 -78.41 -14.76 19.30
C LEU A 317 -79.69 -14.46 18.50
N LYS A 318 -79.66 -14.68 17.19
CA LYS A 318 -80.80 -14.46 16.30
C LYS A 318 -81.91 -15.48 16.57
N ALA A 319 -81.57 -16.74 16.83
CA ALA A 319 -82.52 -17.77 17.23
C ALA A 319 -83.19 -17.44 18.57
N LEU A 320 -82.41 -17.01 19.57
CA LEU A 320 -82.91 -16.54 20.86
C LEU A 320 -83.86 -15.34 20.73
N SER A 321 -83.49 -14.35 19.91
CA SER A 321 -84.35 -13.19 19.64
C SER A 321 -85.68 -13.60 19.00
N ASN A 322 -85.66 -14.52 18.05
CA ASN A 322 -86.87 -15.01 17.39
C ASN A 322 -87.79 -15.79 18.34
N LEU A 323 -87.22 -16.60 19.25
CA LEU A 323 -87.98 -17.27 20.30
C LEU A 323 -88.67 -16.26 21.22
N LYS A 324 -87.92 -15.23 21.66
CA LYS A 324 -88.44 -14.14 22.49
C LYS A 324 -89.60 -13.41 21.80
N SER A 325 -89.46 -13.08 20.51
CA SER A 325 -90.53 -12.42 19.74
C SER A 325 -91.79 -13.28 19.61
N ARG A 326 -91.67 -14.58 19.32
CA ARG A 326 -92.81 -15.51 19.24
C ARG A 326 -93.53 -15.67 20.57
N PHE A 327 -92.77 -15.74 21.67
CA PHE A 327 -93.31 -15.81 23.02
C PHE A 327 -94.20 -14.60 23.36
N PHE A 328 -93.72 -13.38 23.11
CA PHE A 328 -94.52 -12.16 23.34
C PHE A 328 -95.76 -12.05 22.46
N ALA A 329 -95.68 -12.51 21.21
CA ALA A 329 -96.82 -12.53 20.29
C ALA A 329 -97.93 -13.47 20.80
N ASN A 330 -97.56 -14.67 21.29
CA ASN A 330 -98.50 -15.65 21.82
C ASN A 330 -99.20 -15.16 23.10
N ILE A 331 -98.43 -14.61 24.06
CA ILE A 331 -99.01 -14.04 25.30
C ILE A 331 -100.04 -12.96 25.00
N SER A 332 -99.69 -12.04 24.08
CA SER A 332 -100.58 -10.94 23.72
C SER A 332 -101.91 -11.43 23.16
N HIS A 333 -101.88 -12.51 22.38
CA HIS A 333 -103.08 -13.16 21.86
C HIS A 333 -103.92 -13.83 22.95
N GLU A 334 -103.28 -14.55 23.86
CA GLU A 334 -103.97 -15.24 24.96
C GLU A 334 -104.60 -14.29 25.97
N PHE A 335 -104.06 -13.08 26.15
CA PHE A 335 -104.68 -12.03 26.97
C PHE A 335 -105.86 -11.34 26.31
N ARG A 336 -105.76 -11.08 25.00
CA ARG A 336 -106.79 -10.32 24.26
C ARG A 336 -108.14 -11.05 24.27
N THR A 337 -108.15 -12.36 24.03
CA THR A 337 -109.39 -13.16 23.92
C THR A 337 -110.29 -13.10 25.17
N PRO A 338 -109.82 -13.45 26.39
CA PRO A 338 -110.65 -13.36 27.58
C PRO A 338 -110.98 -11.89 27.91
N LEU A 339 -110.06 -10.93 27.70
CA LEU A 339 -110.33 -9.51 27.95
C LEU A 339 -111.47 -8.97 27.07
N THR A 340 -111.46 -9.29 25.77
CA THR A 340 -112.51 -8.91 24.83
C THR A 340 -113.86 -9.55 25.21
N LEU A 341 -113.85 -10.80 25.66
CA LEU A 341 -115.07 -11.48 26.12
C LEU A 341 -115.60 -10.93 27.46
N ILE A 342 -114.73 -10.45 28.36
CA ILE A 342 -115.15 -9.77 29.60
C ILE A 342 -115.82 -8.44 29.25
N LEU A 343 -115.14 -7.61 28.45
CA LEU A 343 -115.67 -6.30 28.02
C LEU A 343 -117.02 -6.47 27.31
N GLY A 344 -117.13 -7.40 26.36
CA GLY A 344 -118.39 -7.64 25.64
C GLY A 344 -119.55 -8.08 26.53
N GLN A 345 -119.29 -8.82 27.61
CA GLN A 345 -120.34 -9.21 28.56
C GLN A 345 -120.73 -8.04 29.48
N ILE A 346 -119.76 -7.24 29.95
CA ILE A 346 -120.01 -6.03 30.75
C ILE A 346 -120.83 -5.01 29.95
N ASP A 347 -120.43 -4.71 28.71
CA ASP A 347 -121.11 -3.78 27.83
C ASP A 347 -122.57 -4.21 27.55
N SER A 348 -122.82 -5.52 27.52
CA SER A 348 -124.17 -6.07 27.27
C SER A 348 -125.12 -6.06 28.47
N VAL A 349 -124.64 -5.83 29.69
CA VAL A 349 -125.42 -5.83 30.94
C VAL A 349 -125.66 -4.42 31.49
N LEU A 350 -124.82 -3.43 31.11
CA LEU A 350 -124.95 -2.02 31.51
C LEU A 350 -126.34 -1.38 31.26
N PRO A 351 -127.09 -1.70 30.19
CA PRO A 351 -128.31 -0.95 29.88
C PRO A 351 -129.58 -1.30 30.70
N ASP A 352 -129.69 -2.47 31.34
CA ASP A 352 -130.96 -2.85 32.01
C ASP A 352 -130.78 -3.95 33.09
N LEU A 353 -130.57 -3.54 34.35
CA LEU A 353 -130.06 -4.40 35.44
C LEU A 353 -131.11 -5.29 36.16
N LYS A 354 -132.40 -5.24 35.81
CA LYS A 354 -133.48 -5.87 36.62
C LYS A 354 -134.08 -7.19 36.07
N LYS A 355 -133.38 -7.93 35.20
CA LYS A 355 -133.84 -9.25 34.68
C LYS A 355 -132.91 -10.41 35.08
N GLU A 356 -133.49 -11.52 35.57
CA GLU A 356 -132.79 -12.74 36.01
C GLU A 356 -131.88 -13.40 34.95
N ARG A 357 -132.06 -13.07 33.66
CA ARG A 357 -131.23 -13.57 32.54
C ARG A 357 -129.81 -12.94 32.47
N ASN A 358 -129.52 -11.91 33.28
CA ASN A 358 -128.22 -11.23 33.30
C ASN A 358 -127.16 -11.91 34.20
N ILE A 359 -127.58 -12.78 35.13
CA ILE A 359 -126.66 -13.51 36.01
C ILE A 359 -125.73 -14.45 35.22
N GLN A 360 -126.24 -15.11 34.18
CA GLN A 360 -125.43 -16.00 33.35
C GLN A 360 -124.34 -15.27 32.55
N ARG A 361 -124.60 -14.03 32.12
CA ARG A 361 -123.64 -13.19 31.39
C ARG A 361 -122.52 -12.67 32.30
N LEU A 362 -122.88 -12.20 33.50
CA LEU A 362 -121.93 -11.86 34.56
C LEU A 362 -121.10 -13.07 35.00
N GLN A 363 -121.67 -14.27 35.04
CA GLN A 363 -120.91 -15.49 35.31
C GLN A 363 -119.91 -15.84 34.18
N MET A 364 -120.24 -15.58 32.91
CA MET A 364 -119.27 -15.75 31.81
C MET A 364 -118.14 -14.71 31.88
N ALA A 365 -118.46 -13.45 32.16
CA ALA A 365 -117.45 -12.41 32.41
C ALA A 365 -116.53 -12.79 33.56
N HIS A 366 -117.08 -13.25 34.68
CA HIS A 366 -116.31 -13.70 35.82
C HIS A 366 -115.40 -14.88 35.49
N ARG A 367 -115.88 -15.89 34.74
CA ARG A 367 -115.01 -17.01 34.30
C ARG A 367 -113.85 -16.54 33.42
N ASN A 368 -114.10 -15.64 32.48
CA ASN A 368 -113.05 -15.10 31.63
C ASN A 368 -112.07 -14.23 32.42
N ALA A 369 -112.54 -13.48 33.42
CA ALA A 369 -111.67 -12.71 34.33
C ALA A 369 -110.78 -13.62 35.17
N VAL A 370 -111.32 -14.73 35.69
CA VAL A 370 -110.55 -15.75 36.39
C VAL A 370 -109.53 -16.41 35.46
N GLN A 371 -109.87 -16.65 34.20
CA GLN A 371 -108.96 -17.22 33.21
C GLN A 371 -107.83 -16.25 32.84
N LEU A 372 -108.12 -14.97 32.63
CA LEU A 372 -107.11 -13.93 32.40
C LEU A 372 -106.20 -13.77 33.63
N GLN A 373 -106.76 -13.79 34.84
CA GLN A 373 -105.98 -13.72 36.09
C GLN A 373 -105.04 -14.92 36.23
N ARG A 374 -105.49 -16.13 35.85
CA ARG A 374 -104.62 -17.32 35.81
C ARG A 374 -103.46 -17.14 34.82
N LEU A 375 -103.73 -16.63 33.62
CA LEU A 375 -102.69 -16.37 32.60
C LEU A 375 -101.69 -15.30 33.05
N ILE A 376 -102.14 -14.23 33.73
CA ILE A 376 -101.26 -13.20 34.31
C ILE A 376 -100.39 -13.79 35.42
N ASN A 377 -100.95 -14.62 36.29
CA ASN A 377 -100.18 -15.29 37.33
C ASN A 377 -99.14 -16.25 36.75
N GLN A 378 -99.49 -17.02 35.71
CA GLN A 378 -98.53 -17.87 34.99
C GLN A 378 -97.38 -17.06 34.37
N LEU A 379 -97.66 -15.86 33.83
CA LEU A 379 -96.63 -14.96 33.31
C LEU A 379 -95.73 -14.41 34.42
N LEU A 380 -96.30 -14.03 35.56
CA LEU A 380 -95.55 -13.56 36.72
C LEU A 380 -94.67 -14.66 37.32
N ASP A 381 -95.15 -15.90 37.35
CA ASP A 381 -94.36 -17.05 37.80
C ASP A 381 -93.22 -17.36 36.83
N LEU A 382 -93.43 -17.25 35.50
CA LEU A 382 -92.35 -17.37 34.52
C LEU A 382 -91.34 -16.21 34.61
N SER A 383 -91.80 -14.98 34.84
CA SER A 383 -90.91 -13.83 35.07
C SER A 383 -90.05 -14.01 36.33
N LYS A 384 -90.62 -14.59 37.40
CA LYS A 384 -89.87 -14.99 38.60
C LYS A 384 -88.90 -16.15 38.34
N PHE A 385 -89.21 -17.04 37.40
CA PHE A 385 -88.32 -18.11 36.94
C PHE A 385 -87.10 -17.54 36.19
N ASP A 386 -87.30 -16.63 35.23
CA ASP A 386 -86.22 -15.94 34.50
C ASP A 386 -85.35 -15.07 35.42
N ALA A 387 -85.92 -14.51 36.49
CA ALA A 387 -85.20 -13.74 37.50
C ALA A 387 -84.55 -14.58 38.63
N GLN A 388 -84.62 -15.92 38.57
CA GLN A 388 -84.05 -16.86 39.56
C GLN A 388 -84.56 -16.72 41.02
N GLN A 389 -85.82 -16.32 41.26
CA GLN A 389 -86.30 -15.97 42.62
C GLN A 389 -87.33 -16.91 43.30
N MET A 390 -87.60 -18.14 42.82
CA MET A 390 -88.49 -19.07 43.54
C MET A 390 -87.74 -19.96 44.55
N LYS A 391 -88.11 -19.88 45.83
CA LYS A 391 -87.72 -20.84 46.88
C LYS A 391 -88.80 -21.91 47.04
N LEU A 392 -88.42 -23.18 46.94
CA LEU A 392 -89.32 -24.33 46.99
C LEU A 392 -89.66 -24.69 48.44
N HIS A 393 -90.95 -24.85 48.76
CA HIS A 393 -91.41 -25.38 50.05
C HIS A 393 -92.13 -26.71 49.82
N ALA A 394 -91.49 -27.82 50.18
CA ALA A 394 -92.05 -29.16 50.04
C ALA A 394 -92.81 -29.58 51.30
N VAL A 395 -93.93 -30.29 51.13
CA VAL A 395 -94.72 -30.92 52.21
C VAL A 395 -95.07 -32.34 51.77
N GLU A 396 -94.98 -33.31 52.69
CA GLU A 396 -95.28 -34.72 52.44
C GLU A 396 -96.81 -34.95 52.43
N GLN A 397 -97.35 -35.51 51.34
CA GLN A 397 -98.77 -35.82 51.23
C GLN A 397 -99.01 -37.15 50.50
N ASN A 398 -99.98 -37.94 50.99
CA ASN A 398 -100.27 -39.26 50.45
C ASN A 398 -100.93 -39.15 49.07
N ILE A 399 -100.37 -39.86 48.09
CA ILE A 399 -100.67 -39.78 46.65
C ILE A 399 -101.96 -40.51 46.22
N VAL A 400 -102.59 -41.31 47.08
CA VAL A 400 -103.78 -42.11 46.75
C VAL A 400 -105.06 -41.29 46.43
N PRO A 401 -105.30 -40.08 46.97
CA PRO A 401 -106.43 -39.23 46.55
C PRO A 401 -106.14 -38.37 45.30
N LEU A 402 -104.93 -38.44 44.74
CA LEU A 402 -104.44 -37.58 43.64
C LEU A 402 -104.26 -38.34 42.31
N LEU A 403 -104.56 -39.63 42.31
CA LEU A 403 -104.78 -40.48 41.12
C LEU A 403 -106.28 -40.75 41.01
#